data_AF-A0A7C4T0J9-F1
#
_entry.id   AF-A0A7C4T0J9-F1
#
_cell.length_a   1.000
_cell.length_b   1.000
_cell.length_c   1.000
_cell.angle_alpha   90.00
_cell.angle_beta   90.00
_cell.angle_gamma   90.00
#
_symmetry.space_group_name_H-M   'P 1'
#
loop_
_entity.id
_entity.type
_entity.pdbx_description
1 polymer ?
#
loop_
_entity_poly.entity_id
_entity_poly.type
_entity_poly.pdbx_seq_one_letter_code
_entity_poly.pdbx_strand_id
1 'polypeptide(L)'
;MTLKQDGSAVSATYGDDGGELVGTLAGNRFEGIWIENGSSRRCTTAKGGRYYWGHVRLTFTGDRFTGEFGWCEGERTGRWTGNRVRRPR
;
A
#
# COMPACT_ATOMS: atom_id res chain seq x y z
N MET A 1 9.71 -3.87 -3.95
CA MET A 1 9.04 -3.05 -2.90
C MET A 1 10.08 -2.66 -1.86
N THR A 2 10.26 -1.36 -1.64
CA THR A 2 11.11 -0.82 -0.55
C THR A 2 10.22 -0.02 0.39
N LEU A 3 10.12 -0.45 1.64
CA LEU A 3 9.30 0.19 2.67
C LEU A 3 10.17 1.12 3.51
N LYS A 4 9.88 2.43 3.50
CA LYS A 4 10.46 3.39 4.45
C LYS A 4 9.43 3.65 5.56
N GLN A 5 9.84 3.38 6.79
CA GLN A 5 8.99 3.57 7.96
C GLN A 5 9.64 4.61 8.87
N ASP A 6 8.88 5.64 9.22
CA ASP A 6 9.23 6.62 10.24
C ASP A 6 8.19 6.54 11.36
N GLY A 7 8.58 5.95 12.50
CA GLY A 7 7.64 5.63 13.58
C GLY A 7 6.51 4.71 13.11
N SER A 8 5.25 5.14 13.26
CA SER A 8 4.06 4.43 12.77
C SER A 8 3.68 4.79 11.34
N ALA A 9 4.27 5.84 10.74
CA ALA A 9 3.98 6.24 9.38
C ALA A 9 4.81 5.40 8.40
N VAL A 10 4.14 4.84 7.39
CA VAL A 10 4.78 4.04 6.35
C VAL A 10 4.54 4.71 5.00
N SER A 11 5.65 5.04 4.31
CA SER A 11 5.67 5.37 2.90
C SER A 11 6.53 4.34 2.18
N ALA A 12 5.94 3.56 1.28
CA ALA A 12 6.65 2.50 0.57
C ALA A 12 6.43 2.62 -0.93
N THR A 13 7.49 2.44 -1.71
CA THR A 13 7.34 2.27 -3.15
C THR A 13 7.28 0.79 -3.52
N TYR A 14 6.33 0.43 -4.39
CA TYR A 14 6.16 -0.92 -4.89
C TYR A 14 5.94 -0.90 -6.41
N GLY A 15 6.40 -1.95 -7.09
CA GLY A 15 6.42 -2.02 -8.55
C GLY A 15 7.41 -1.05 -9.20
N ASP A 16 7.65 -1.23 -10.50
CA ASP A 16 8.44 -0.31 -11.33
C ASP A 16 7.61 0.89 -11.82
N ASP A 17 6.27 0.83 -11.68
CA ASP A 17 5.32 1.81 -12.23
C ASP A 17 5.02 3.01 -11.30
N GLY A 18 5.83 3.19 -10.24
CA GLY A 18 5.69 4.29 -9.29
C GLY A 18 4.58 4.10 -8.25
N GLY A 19 4.28 2.85 -7.88
CA GLY A 19 3.33 2.53 -6.81
C GLY A 19 3.81 3.04 -5.46
N GLU A 20 2.91 3.61 -4.67
CA GLU A 20 3.15 4.15 -3.34
C GLU A 20 2.11 3.63 -2.35
N LEU A 21 2.54 3.25 -1.14
CA LEU A 21 1.67 2.98 0.00
C LEU A 21 1.82 4.09 1.02
N VAL A 22 0.70 4.71 1.42
CA VAL A 22 0.66 5.75 2.44
C VAL A 22 -0.31 5.32 3.53
N GLY A 23 0.16 5.25 4.77
CA GLY A 23 -0.69 4.86 5.89
C GLY A 23 0.05 4.67 7.20
N THR A 24 -0.61 3.98 8.12
CA THR A 24 -0.08 3.69 9.45
C THR A 24 0.15 2.20 9.65
N LEU A 25 1.25 1.86 10.32
CA LEU A 25 1.56 0.52 10.77
C LEU A 25 1.45 0.47 12.30
N ALA A 26 0.51 -0.33 12.80
CA ALA A 26 0.33 -0.62 14.21
C ALA A 26 0.58 -2.11 14.47
N GLY A 27 1.64 -2.43 15.22
CA GLY A 27 2.08 -3.81 15.41
C GLY A 27 2.45 -4.47 14.09
N ASN A 28 1.66 -5.47 13.67
CA ASN A 28 1.83 -6.18 12.40
C ASN A 28 0.77 -5.83 11.35
N ARG A 29 -0.06 -4.81 11.56
CA ARG A 29 -1.13 -4.43 10.63
C ARG A 29 -0.89 -3.03 10.08
N PHE A 30 -0.78 -2.92 8.77
CA PHE A 30 -0.79 -1.66 8.04
C PHE A 30 -2.18 -1.37 7.52
N GLU A 31 -2.64 -0.13 7.66
CA GLU A 31 -3.83 0.39 7.02
C GLU A 31 -3.53 1.71 6.33
N GLY A 32 -4.05 1.88 5.12
CA GLY A 32 -3.84 3.09 4.36
C GLY A 32 -4.38 3.01 2.94
N ILE A 33 -3.72 3.72 2.05
CA ILE A 33 -4.02 3.74 0.62
C ILE A 33 -2.81 3.32 -0.20
N TRP A 34 -3.07 2.63 -1.30
CA TRP A 34 -2.12 2.48 -2.39
C TRP A 34 -2.41 3.54 -3.46
N ILE A 35 -1.37 4.02 -4.14
CA ILE A 35 -1.45 5.04 -5.20
C ILE A 35 -0.50 4.64 -6.33
N GLU A 36 -0.97 4.67 -7.57
CA GLU A 36 -0.19 4.35 -8.77
C GLU A 36 -0.31 5.44 -9.84
N ASN A 37 0.58 5.41 -10.83
CA ASN A 37 0.46 6.27 -12.01
C ASN A 37 -0.57 5.74 -13.02
N GLY A 38 -0.84 4.43 -12.99
CA GLY A 38 -1.85 3.78 -13.83
C GLY A 38 -2.31 2.48 -13.18
N SER A 39 -3.61 2.21 -13.26
CA SER A 39 -4.24 0.96 -12.81
C SER A 39 -5.46 0.69 -13.69
N SER A 40 -6.01 -0.53 -13.63
CA SER A 40 -7.19 -0.94 -14.41
C SER A 40 -8.43 -0.08 -14.14
N ARG A 41 -8.46 0.62 -12.99
CA ARG A 41 -9.57 1.49 -12.60
C ARG A 41 -9.08 2.86 -12.14
N ARG A 42 -9.48 3.89 -12.88
CA ARG A 42 -9.29 5.31 -12.51
C ARG A 42 -10.39 5.77 -11.55
N CYS A 43 -10.02 6.49 -10.51
CA CYS A 43 -10.92 7.14 -9.57
C CYS A 43 -11.34 8.53 -10.05
N THR A 44 -12.49 9.01 -9.57
CA THR A 44 -12.98 10.37 -9.84
C THR A 44 -12.23 11.43 -9.02
N THR A 45 -11.70 11.04 -7.86
CA THR A 45 -10.94 11.91 -6.96
C THR A 45 -9.46 11.56 -7.00
N ALA A 46 -8.61 12.56 -6.78
CA ALA A 46 -7.17 12.38 -6.68
C ALA A 46 -6.72 12.21 -5.23
N LYS A 47 -5.70 11.38 -5.01
CA LYS A 47 -4.93 11.30 -3.75
C LYS A 47 -3.45 11.46 -4.10
N GLY A 48 -2.75 12.36 -3.41
CA GLY A 48 -1.35 12.67 -3.71
C GLY A 48 -1.14 13.12 -5.18
N GLY A 49 -2.10 13.84 -5.76
CA GLY A 49 -2.07 14.29 -7.16
C GLY A 49 -2.36 13.22 -8.22
N ARG A 50 -2.60 11.96 -7.83
CA ARG A 50 -2.84 10.83 -8.74
C ARG A 50 -4.25 10.27 -8.60
N TYR A 51 -4.78 9.72 -9.70
CA TYR A 51 -6.18 9.24 -9.80
C TYR A 51 -6.31 7.72 -9.75
N TYR A 52 -5.22 6.96 -9.63
CA TYR A 52 -5.26 5.51 -9.47
C TYR A 52 -4.84 5.21 -8.05
N TRP A 53 -5.81 4.89 -7.21
CA TRP A 53 -5.57 4.65 -5.79
C TRP A 53 -6.68 3.77 -5.22
N GLY A 54 -6.48 3.26 -4.01
CA GLY A 54 -7.54 2.61 -3.25
C GLY A 54 -7.13 2.25 -1.84
N HIS A 55 -8.11 1.87 -1.01
CA HIS A 55 -7.87 1.43 0.35
C HIS A 55 -7.14 0.10 0.39
N VAL A 56 -6.22 -0.05 1.34
CA VAL A 56 -5.45 -1.28 1.54
C VAL A 56 -5.23 -1.56 3.01
N ARG A 57 -5.25 -2.84 3.34
CA ARG A 57 -4.86 -3.37 4.63
C ARG A 57 -3.87 -4.49 4.41
N LEU A 58 -2.72 -4.44 5.07
CA LEU A 58 -1.72 -5.51 5.04
C LEU A 58 -1.51 -6.06 6.44
N THR A 59 -1.36 -7.37 6.57
CA THR A 59 -0.99 -8.08 7.79
C THR A 59 0.35 -8.77 7.57
N PHE A 60 1.33 -8.45 8.40
CA PHE A 60 2.69 -8.96 8.30
C PHE A 60 2.92 -10.17 9.21
N THR A 61 3.67 -11.14 8.70
CA THR A 61 4.16 -12.32 9.42
C THR A 61 5.64 -12.50 9.09
N GLY A 62 6.52 -12.01 9.98
CA GLY A 62 7.95 -11.95 9.72
C GLY A 62 8.28 -10.99 8.58
N ASP A 63 8.79 -11.55 7.48
CA ASP A 63 9.11 -10.84 6.24
C ASP A 63 8.12 -11.13 5.11
N ARG A 64 6.98 -11.75 5.40
CA ARG A 64 5.86 -11.91 4.47
C ARG A 64 4.68 -11.05 4.89
N PHE A 65 3.80 -10.73 3.95
CA PHE A 65 2.50 -10.15 4.25
C PHE A 65 1.40 -10.73 3.36
N THR A 66 0.19 -10.70 3.91
CA THR A 66 -1.06 -10.86 3.18
C THR A 66 -1.87 -9.57 3.31
N GLY A 67 -2.73 -9.29 2.35
CA GLY A 67 -3.42 -8.02 2.28
C GLY A 67 -4.68 -8.06 1.45
N GLU A 68 -5.49 -7.05 1.70
CA GLU A 68 -6.76 -6.80 1.03
C GLU A 68 -6.71 -5.37 0.50
N PHE A 69 -7.09 -5.19 -0.77
CA PHE A 69 -7.13 -3.87 -1.38
C PHE A 69 -8.41 -3.68 -2.19
N GLY A 70 -8.83 -2.43 -2.30
CA GLY A 70 -9.93 -2.00 -3.16
C GLY A 70 -9.46 -0.91 -4.11
N TRP A 71 -10.39 -0.37 -4.89
CA TRP A 71 -10.15 0.80 -5.73
C TRP A 71 -11.02 1.95 -5.24
N CYS A 72 -10.43 3.15 -5.22
CA CYS A 72 -11.08 4.37 -4.79
C CYS A 72 -11.67 4.18 -3.38
N GLU A 73 -12.90 4.65 -3.16
CA GLU A 73 -13.66 4.46 -1.91
C GLU A 73 -14.36 3.09 -1.82
N GLY A 74 -14.13 2.19 -2.78
CA GLY A 74 -14.80 0.90 -2.83
C GLY A 74 -14.29 -0.11 -1.79
N GLU A 75 -15.06 -1.18 -1.62
CA GLU A 75 -14.68 -2.30 -0.75
C GLU A 75 -13.37 -2.97 -1.18
N ARG A 76 -12.67 -3.54 -0.21
CA ARG A 76 -11.43 -4.28 -0.44
C ARG A 76 -11.75 -5.71 -0.88
N THR A 77 -11.91 -5.90 -2.18
CA THR A 77 -12.20 -7.22 -2.78
C THR A 77 -10.95 -7.89 -3.37
N GLY A 78 -9.90 -7.12 -3.64
CA GLY A 78 -8.63 -7.61 -4.13
C GLY A 78 -7.78 -8.24 -3.03
N ARG A 79 -6.95 -9.21 -3.42
CA ARG A 79 -5.98 -9.89 -2.55
C ARG A 79 -4.56 -9.52 -2.96
N TRP A 80 -3.71 -9.23 -1.98
CA TRP A 80 -2.30 -8.94 -2.22
C TRP A 80 -1.44 -9.77 -1.27
N THR A 81 -0.39 -10.39 -1.79
CA THR A 81 0.65 -11.03 -0.99
C THR A 81 2.00 -10.53 -1.42
N GLY A 82 2.98 -10.58 -0.51
CA GLY A 82 4.33 -10.16 -0.85
C GLY A 82 5.32 -10.38 0.28
N ASN A 83 6.57 -10.02 0.00
CA ASN A 83 7.65 -10.01 0.98
C ASN A 83 7.98 -8.57 1.37
N ARG A 84 8.33 -8.39 2.63
CA ARG A 84 8.84 -7.15 3.21
C ARG A 84 10.37 -7.23 3.21
N VAL A 85 11.02 -6.32 2.51
CA VAL A 85 12.48 -6.14 2.61
C VAL A 85 12.76 -5.17 3.74
N ARG A 86 13.39 -5.65 4.81
CA ARG A 86 13.94 -4.80 5.87
C ARG A 86 15.33 -4.35 5.41
N ARG A 87 15.58 -3.04 5.35
CA ARG A 87 16.98 -2.60 5.30
C ARG A 87 17.57 -2.76 6.69
N PRO A 88 18.74 -3.41 6.84
CA PRO A 88 19.45 -3.41 8.11
C PRO A 88 19.78 -1.95 8.49
N ARG A 89 19.68 -1.66 9.80
CA ARG A 89 20.10 -0.38 10.37
C ARG A 89 21.61 -0.19 10.20
#